data_AF-A0A318K2W3-F1
#
_entry.id   AF-A0A318K2W3-F1
#
_cell.length_a   1.000
_cell.length_b   1.000
_cell.length_c   1.000
_cell.angle_alpha   90.00
_cell.angle_beta   90.00
_cell.angle_gamma   90.00
#
_symmetry.space_group_name_H-M   'P 1'
#
loop_
_entity.id
_entity.type
_entity.pdbx_description
1 polymer ?
#
loop_
_entity_poly.entity_id
_entity_poly.type
_entity_poly.pdbx_seq_one_letter_code
_entity_poly.pdbx_strand_id
1 'polypeptide(L)'
;MATPHNETGGRFFELRQELAPRRRAPYRLTEDITIAPVTRGQVLALRQVRDDDQQMAIVLGDQHEAVEELFAERPLDEWYAFQRDLYAHMFGQGATELPGGSEGS
;
A
#
# COMPACT_ATOMS: atom_id res chain seq x y z
N MET A 1 -25.39 -18.22 -5.25
CA MET A 1 -25.04 -17.88 -3.86
C MET A 1 -23.67 -18.46 -3.57
N ALA A 2 -22.67 -17.63 -3.27
CA ALA A 2 -21.34 -18.12 -2.91
C ALA A 2 -21.36 -18.59 -1.45
N THR A 3 -20.89 -19.80 -1.19
CA THR A 3 -20.78 -20.35 0.16
C THR A 3 -19.73 -19.55 0.96
N PRO A 4 -20.04 -19.07 2.18
CA PRO A 4 -19.05 -18.39 3.00
C PRO A 4 -17.89 -19.35 3.28
N HIS A 5 -16.67 -18.92 2.98
CA HIS A 5 -15.48 -19.70 3.25
C HIS A 5 -15.17 -19.56 4.74
N ASN A 6 -15.16 -20.67 5.47
CA ASN A 6 -14.81 -20.65 6.89
C ASN A 6 -13.30 -20.42 7.05
N GLU A 7 -12.91 -19.22 7.45
CA GLU A 7 -11.51 -18.82 7.63
C GLU A 7 -10.86 -19.35 8.92
N THR A 8 -11.62 -20.05 9.78
CA THR A 8 -11.16 -20.48 11.11
C THR A 8 -10.53 -21.88 11.14
N GLY A 9 -10.41 -22.56 10.00
CA GLY A 9 -9.75 -23.86 9.89
C GLY A 9 -9.11 -24.12 8.52
N GLY A 10 -8.19 -25.08 8.46
CA GLY A 10 -7.49 -25.48 7.24
C GLY A 10 -6.28 -24.61 6.87
N ARG A 11 -5.68 -24.87 5.69
CA ARG A 11 -4.37 -24.31 5.33
C ARG A 11 -4.32 -22.77 5.29
N PHE A 12 -5.43 -22.11 4.95
CA PHE A 12 -5.49 -20.65 4.94
C PHE A 12 -5.33 -20.06 6.35
N PHE A 13 -5.97 -20.67 7.35
CA PHE A 13 -5.83 -20.26 8.75
C PHE A 13 -4.40 -20.44 9.26
N GLU A 14 -3.77 -21.58 8.95
CA GLU A 14 -2.36 -21.84 9.30
C GLU A 14 -1.42 -20.80 8.66
N LEU A 15 -1.59 -20.52 7.36
CA LEU A 15 -0.82 -19.49 6.66
C LEU A 15 -0.97 -18.12 7.31
N ARG A 16 -2.18 -17.76 7.78
CA ARG A 16 -2.39 -16.50 8.50
C ARG A 16 -1.60 -16.46 9.81
N GLN A 17 -1.56 -17.56 10.57
CA GLN A 17 -0.78 -17.62 11.80
C GLN A 17 0.72 -17.55 11.53
N GLU A 18 1.22 -18.28 10.52
CA GLU A 18 2.63 -18.27 10.12
C GLU A 18 3.10 -16.88 9.67
N LEU A 19 2.23 -16.13 8.97
CA LEU A 19 2.53 -14.79 8.48
C LEU A 19 2.32 -13.69 9.51
N ALA A 20 1.46 -13.87 10.51
CA ALA A 20 1.16 -12.87 11.53
C ALA A 20 2.41 -12.22 12.15
N PRO A 21 3.45 -12.96 12.60
CA PRO A 21 4.65 -12.35 13.19
C PRO A 21 5.57 -11.66 12.16
N ARG A 22 5.41 -11.94 10.86
CA ARG A 22 6.24 -11.38 9.77
C ARG A 22 5.54 -10.27 9.00
N ARG A 23 4.24 -10.06 9.26
CA ARG A 23 3.43 -9.08 8.55
C ARG A 23 3.92 -7.70 8.92
N ARG A 24 4.19 -6.87 7.92
CA ARG A 24 4.53 -5.47 8.13
C ARG A 24 3.35 -4.77 8.79
N ALA A 25 3.63 -4.01 9.84
CA ALA A 25 2.63 -3.19 10.49
C ALA A 25 2.09 -2.13 9.50
N PRO A 26 0.88 -1.60 9.73
CA PRO A 26 0.41 -0.43 9.01
C PRO A 26 1.44 0.70 9.08
N TYR A 27 1.57 1.47 7.99
CA TYR A 27 2.43 2.64 7.95
C TYR A 27 1.73 3.79 8.67
N ARG A 28 2.35 4.28 9.75
CA ARG A 28 1.80 5.39 10.52
C ARG A 28 2.47 6.69 10.08
N LEU A 29 1.75 7.50 9.32
CA LEU A 29 2.26 8.79 8.81
C LEU A 29 2.09 9.90 9.85
N THR A 30 0.94 9.93 10.54
CA THR A 30 0.65 10.85 11.65
C THR A 30 -0.08 10.12 12.77
N GLU A 31 -0.51 10.82 13.82
CA GLU A 31 -1.33 10.20 14.86
C GLU A 31 -2.66 9.65 14.31
N ASP A 32 -3.24 10.35 13.33
CA ASP A 32 -4.56 10.10 12.73
C ASP A 32 -4.50 9.38 11.38
N ILE A 33 -3.39 9.47 10.65
CA ILE A 33 -3.23 8.86 9.32
C ILE A 33 -2.43 7.57 9.41
N THR A 34 -3.12 6.45 9.19
CA THR A 34 -2.53 5.11 9.15
C THR A 34 -2.89 4.39 7.85
N ILE A 35 -1.87 4.02 7.07
CA ILE A 35 -2.02 3.35 5.77
C ILE A 35 -1.84 1.84 5.97
N ALA A 36 -2.86 1.08 5.62
CA ALA A 36 -2.85 -0.38 5.76
C ALA A 36 -1.89 -1.05 4.74
N PRO A 37 -1.40 -2.27 5.03
CA PRO A 37 -0.66 -3.04 4.03
C PRO A 37 -1.49 -3.26 2.77
N VAL A 38 -0.85 -3.14 1.60
CA VAL A 38 -1.53 -3.29 0.31
C VAL A 38 -2.17 -4.68 0.16
N THR A 39 -3.39 -4.69 -0.36
CA THR A 39 -4.14 -5.91 -0.61
C THR A 39 -3.82 -6.50 -1.99
N ARG A 40 -4.16 -7.77 -2.18
CA ARG A 40 -4.07 -8.41 -3.50
C ARG A 40 -4.89 -7.68 -4.56
N GLY A 41 -6.05 -7.12 -4.18
CA GLY A 41 -6.92 -6.34 -5.06
C GLY A 41 -6.27 -5.05 -5.52
N GLN A 42 -5.67 -4.28 -4.60
CA GLN A 42 -4.92 -3.06 -4.94
C GLN A 42 -3.74 -3.38 -5.87
N VAL A 43 -2.98 -4.45 -5.63
CA VAL A 43 -1.89 -4.86 -6.54
C VAL A 43 -2.41 -5.23 -7.94
N LEU A 44 -3.62 -5.77 -8.07
CA LEU A 44 -4.23 -6.02 -9.39
C LEU A 44 -4.65 -4.72 -10.07
N ALA A 45 -5.18 -3.76 -9.32
CA ALA A 45 -5.56 -2.45 -9.83
C ALA A 45 -4.33 -1.66 -10.30
N LEU A 46 -3.22 -1.69 -9.54
CA LEU A 46 -1.95 -1.06 -9.89
C LEU A 46 -1.42 -1.51 -11.25
N ARG A 47 -1.64 -2.77 -11.64
CA ARG A 47 -1.20 -3.28 -12.96
C ARG A 47 -1.97 -2.70 -14.14
N GLN A 48 -3.11 -2.05 -13.89
CA GLN A 48 -3.99 -1.51 -14.92
C GLN A 48 -3.79 -0.01 -15.12
N VAL A 49 -3.09 0.66 -14.20
CA VAL A 49 -2.85 2.10 -14.23
C VAL A 49 -1.39 2.39 -14.55
N ARG A 50 -1.15 3.45 -15.32
CA ARG A 50 0.19 3.93 -15.68
C ARG A 50 0.52 5.31 -15.12
N ASP A 51 -0.48 5.94 -14.53
CA ASP A 51 -0.41 7.28 -13.98
C ASP A 51 -0.03 7.20 -12.50
N ASP A 52 0.98 7.97 -12.10
CA ASP A 52 1.57 7.89 -10.76
C ASP A 52 0.59 8.36 -9.68
N ASP A 53 -0.26 9.35 -9.99
CA ASP A 53 -1.27 9.86 -9.06
C ASP A 53 -2.37 8.81 -8.84
N GLN A 54 -2.84 8.17 -9.90
CA GLN A 54 -3.78 7.04 -9.78
C GLN A 54 -3.18 5.86 -9.02
N GLN A 55 -1.89 5.57 -9.23
CA GLN A 55 -1.19 4.54 -8.48
C GLN A 55 -1.12 4.89 -6.99
N MET A 56 -0.80 6.14 -6.65
CA MET A 56 -0.77 6.62 -5.27
C MET A 56 -2.15 6.50 -4.61
N ALA A 57 -3.21 6.94 -5.28
CA ALA A 57 -4.58 6.80 -4.78
C ALA A 57 -4.93 5.35 -4.44
N ILE A 58 -4.51 4.39 -5.28
CA ILE A 58 -4.73 2.96 -5.04
C ILE A 58 -3.96 2.48 -3.80
N VAL A 59 -2.71 2.91 -3.61
CA VAL A 59 -1.88 2.53 -2.46
C VAL A 59 -2.44 3.10 -1.16
N LEU A 60 -2.83 4.38 -1.16
CA LEU A 60 -3.34 5.08 0.01
C LEU A 60 -4.75 4.63 0.40
N GLY A 61 -5.57 4.21 -0.59
CA GLY A 61 -6.92 3.72 -0.35
C GLY A 61 -7.76 4.78 0.37
N ASP A 62 -8.38 4.40 1.48
CA ASP A 62 -9.26 5.27 2.27
C ASP A 62 -8.55 6.52 2.83
N GLN A 63 -7.21 6.52 2.90
CA GLN A 63 -6.43 7.63 3.42
C GLN A 63 -5.99 8.64 2.35
N HIS A 64 -6.33 8.41 1.07
CA HIS A 64 -5.86 9.24 -0.04
C HIS A 64 -6.16 10.73 0.18
N GLU A 65 -7.42 11.08 0.45
CA GLU A 65 -7.83 12.47 0.64
C GLU A 65 -7.11 13.17 1.79
N ALA A 66 -6.98 12.49 2.94
CA ALA A 66 -6.30 13.05 4.12
C ALA A 66 -4.79 13.26 3.88
N VAL A 67 -4.16 12.40 3.09
CA VAL A 67 -2.74 12.53 2.72
C VAL A 67 -2.53 13.66 1.71
N GLU A 68 -3.40 13.78 0.70
CA GLU A 68 -3.36 14.90 -0.26
C GLU A 68 -3.50 16.25 0.47
N GLU A 69 -4.47 16.36 1.39
CA GLU A 69 -4.66 17.57 2.20
C GLU A 69 -3.43 17.87 3.07
N LEU A 70 -2.80 16.84 3.65
CA LEU A 70 -1.60 17.01 4.47
C LEU A 70 -0.43 17.62 3.70
N PHE A 71 -0.29 17.30 2.41
CA PHE A 71 0.83 17.73 1.56
C PHE A 71 0.52 18.88 0.60
N ALA A 72 -0.74 19.29 0.44
CA ALA A 72 -1.17 20.28 -0.54
C ALA A 72 -0.36 21.59 -0.52
N GLU A 73 0.00 22.09 0.66
CA GLU A 73 0.74 23.35 0.84
C GLU A 73 2.18 23.13 1.33
N ARG A 74 2.69 21.90 1.25
CA ARG A 74 4.04 21.54 1.69
C ARG A 74 5.04 21.60 0.54
N PRO A 75 6.34 21.77 0.85
CA PRO A 75 7.40 21.61 -0.13
C PRO A 75 7.34 20.24 -0.83
N LEU A 76 7.55 20.23 -2.15
CA LEU A 76 7.44 19.03 -2.99
C LEU A 76 8.48 17.95 -2.65
N ASP A 77 9.62 18.33 -2.09
CA ASP A 77 10.64 17.39 -1.63
C ASP A 77 10.18 16.58 -0.40
N GLU A 78 9.32 17.13 0.47
CA GLU A 78 8.69 16.37 1.56
C GLU A 78 7.76 15.28 1.00
N TRP A 79 7.00 15.61 -0.05
CA TRP A 79 6.16 14.65 -0.76
C TRP A 79 6.98 13.50 -1.33
N TYR A 80 8.04 13.79 -2.09
CA TYR A 80 8.90 12.74 -2.66
C TYR A 80 9.58 11.88 -1.58
N ALA A 81 9.99 12.48 -0.46
CA ALA A 81 10.56 11.75 0.66
C ALA A 81 9.53 10.76 1.26
N PHE A 82 8.28 11.21 1.44
CA PHE A 82 7.17 10.38 1.89
C PHE A 82 6.88 9.23 0.91
N GLN A 83 6.74 9.50 -0.38
CA GLN A 83 6.44 8.46 -1.38
C GLN A 83 7.48 7.34 -1.35
N ARG A 84 8.77 7.71 -1.32
CA ARG A 84 9.89 6.75 -1.26
C ARG A 84 9.86 5.90 0.01
N ASP A 85 9.61 6.53 1.16
CA ASP A 85 9.56 5.84 2.44
C ASP A 85 8.35 4.89 2.53
N LEU A 86 7.18 5.34 2.08
CA LEU A 86 5.97 4.52 1.98
C LEU A 86 6.20 3.28 1.11
N TYR A 87 6.81 3.44 -0.06
CA TYR A 87 7.10 2.31 -0.96
C TYR A 87 8.12 1.35 -0.36
N ALA A 88 9.17 1.85 0.28
CA ALA A 88 10.12 1.00 0.99
C ALA A 88 9.42 0.20 2.11
N HIS A 89 8.52 0.84 2.86
CA HIS A 89 7.75 0.20 3.91
C HIS A 89 6.77 -0.84 3.39
N MET A 90 6.12 -0.61 2.24
CA MET A 90 5.11 -1.54 1.69
C MET A 90 5.73 -2.70 0.91
N PHE A 91 6.78 -2.46 0.13
CA PHE A 91 7.34 -3.45 -0.82
C PHE A 91 8.75 -3.93 -0.44
N GLY A 92 9.56 -3.12 0.23
CA GLY A 92 10.86 -3.52 0.79
C GLY A 92 11.98 -2.54 0.42
N GLN A 93 13.14 -2.68 1.07
CA GLN A 93 14.30 -1.85 0.77
C GLN A 93 14.71 -2.03 -0.71
N GLY A 94 14.75 -0.92 -1.46
CA GLY A 94 15.03 -0.90 -2.90
C GLY A 94 13.81 -0.62 -3.79
N ALA A 95 12.59 -0.56 -3.23
CA ALA A 95 11.42 -0.08 -3.95
C ALA A 95 11.43 1.46 -4.01
N THR A 96 11.98 2.02 -5.09
CA THR A 96 11.84 3.45 -5.42
C THR A 96 10.56 3.73 -6.23
N GLU A 97 9.98 2.69 -6.85
CA GLU A 97 8.77 2.74 -7.68
C GLU A 97 7.89 1.51 -7.40
N LEU A 98 6.60 1.61 -7.73
CA LEU A 98 5.67 0.49 -7.61
C LEU A 98 5.99 -0.60 -8.64
N PRO A 99 5.82 -1.89 -8.31
CA PRO A 99 6.00 -2.96 -9.29
C PRO A 99 5.00 -2.81 -10.45
N GLY A 100 5.49 -2.38 -11.61
CA GLY A 100 4.71 -2.06 -12.81
C GLY A 100 4.75 -0.59 -13.25
N GLY A 101 5.38 0.29 -12.45
CA GLY A 101 5.83 1.60 -12.90
C GLY A 101 6.89 1.44 -13.99
N SER A 102 6.81 2.31 -14.99
CA SER A 102 7.51 2.28 -16.26
C SER A 102 8.94 1.73 -16.18
N GLU A 103 9.18 0.54 -16.75
CA GLU A 103 10.52 0.23 -17.27
C GLU A 103 10.82 1.24 -18.38
N GLY A 104 11.58 2.28 -18.03
CA GLY A 104 12.06 3.26 -18.99
C GLY A 104 12.97 2.60 -20.03
N SER A 105 12.59 2.71 -21.29
CA SER A 105 13.48 2.95 -22.44
C SER A 105 12.68 3.57 -23.57
#